data_AF-A0A7W1TIR3-F1
#
_entry.id   AF-A0A7W1TIR3-F1
#
_cell.length_a   1.000
_cell.length_b   1.000
_cell.length_c   1.000
_cell.angle_alpha   90.00
_cell.angle_beta   90.00
_cell.angle_gamma   90.00
#
_symmetry.space_group_name_H-M   'P 1'
#
loop_
_entity.id
_entity.type
_entity.pdbx_description
1 polymer ?
#
loop_
_entity_poly.entity_id
_entity_poly.type
_entity_poly.pdbx_seq_one_letter_code
_entity_poly.pdbx_strand_id
1 'polypeptide(L)'
;MGSAAMDVFGDIAVGYSVSGHRIFPSIRYASRSPYDPPGTLSDERSMVVGRGSQTNATSRWGDYSDLTVDPSDDCTFWYTQEYYTVTSDASWATRIGSFKFPRCGTTPTTWLPIIVK
;
A
#
# COMPACT_ATOMS: atom_id res chain seq x y z
N MET A 1 10.86 -2.09 2.97
CA MET A 1 9.82 -2.36 3.98
C MET A 1 8.47 -2.37 3.31
N GLY A 2 7.51 -3.10 3.87
CA GLY A 2 6.18 -3.21 3.29
C GLY A 2 5.10 -3.38 4.35
N SER A 3 3.87 -3.08 3.96
CA SER A 3 2.67 -3.23 4.75
C SER A 3 1.52 -3.70 3.87
N ALA A 4 0.56 -4.41 4.46
CA ALA A 4 -0.59 -4.96 3.76
C ALA A 4 -1.84 -4.74 4.59
N ALA A 5 -2.95 -4.47 3.91
CA ALA A 5 -4.27 -4.34 4.53
C ALA A 5 -5.34 -4.97 3.63
N MET A 6 -6.47 -5.30 4.22
CA MET A 6 -7.63 -5.87 3.53
C MET A 6 -8.88 -5.08 3.92
N ASP A 7 -9.71 -4.75 2.94
CA ASP A 7 -10.97 -4.04 3.16
C ASP A 7 -12.14 -4.98 3.45
N VAL A 8 -13.33 -4.41 3.73
CA VAL A 8 -14.56 -5.17 4.02
C VAL A 8 -14.99 -6.10 2.89
N PHE A 9 -14.58 -5.81 1.66
CA PHE A 9 -14.92 -6.60 0.49
C PHE A 9 -13.88 -7.70 0.20
N GLY A 10 -12.83 -7.80 1.01
CA GLY A 10 -11.71 -8.72 0.82
C GLY A 10 -10.69 -8.26 -0.23
N ASP A 11 -10.78 -7.03 -0.73
CA ASP A 11 -9.68 -6.48 -1.53
C ASP A 11 -8.45 -6.33 -0.65
N ILE A 12 -7.30 -6.76 -1.16
CA ILE A 12 -6.02 -6.64 -0.48
C ILE A 12 -5.18 -5.60 -1.22
N ALA A 13 -4.56 -4.72 -0.46
CA ALA A 13 -3.48 -3.89 -0.94
C ALA A 13 -2.18 -4.22 -0.22
N VAL A 14 -1.07 -4.17 -0.96
CA VAL A 14 0.28 -4.34 -0.43
C VAL A 14 1.10 -3.15 -0.90
N GLY A 15 1.52 -2.33 0.06
CA GLY A 15 2.43 -1.22 -0.16
C GLY A 15 3.85 -1.63 0.22
N TYR A 16 4.85 -1.23 -0.57
CA TYR A 16 6.24 -1.47 -0.23
C TYR A 16 7.19 -0.41 -0.77
N SER A 17 8.37 -0.36 -0.17
CA SER A 17 9.54 0.37 -0.66
C SER A 17 10.30 -0.49 -1.66
N VAL A 18 10.71 0.13 -2.78
CA VAL A 18 11.63 -0.48 -3.76
C VAL A 18 12.92 0.32 -3.83
N SER A 19 14.04 -0.37 -4.01
CA SER A 19 15.35 0.25 -4.26
C SER A 19 16.23 -0.71 -5.05
N GLY A 20 17.28 -0.17 -5.69
CA GLY A 20 18.25 -0.97 -6.42
C GLY A 20 19.32 -0.09 -7.06
N HIS A 21 20.24 -0.70 -7.81
CA HIS A 21 21.38 0.01 -8.40
C HIS A 21 20.98 1.20 -9.30
N ARG A 22 19.82 1.12 -9.96
CA ARG A 22 19.27 2.17 -10.85
C ARG A 22 17.95 2.75 -10.32
N ILE A 23 17.54 2.37 -9.11
CA ILE A 23 16.24 2.74 -8.54
C ILE A 23 16.52 3.33 -7.16
N PHE A 24 16.35 4.65 -7.05
CA PHE A 24 16.34 5.29 -5.74
C PHE A 24 15.16 4.76 -4.91
N PRO A 25 15.31 4.66 -3.58
CA PRO A 25 14.22 4.35 -2.67
C PRO A 25 12.91 5.05 -3.04
N SER A 26 11.95 4.25 -3.50
CA SER A 26 10.68 4.68 -4.08
C SER A 26 9.53 3.94 -3.43
N ILE A 27 8.31 4.48 -3.56
CA ILE A 27 7.11 3.96 -2.92
C ILE A 27 6.22 3.37 -3.99
N ARG A 28 5.93 2.08 -3.87
CA ARG A 28 5.08 1.35 -4.80
C ARG A 28 4.04 0.54 -4.06
N TYR A 29 3.00 0.14 -4.79
CA TYR A 29 1.94 -0.69 -4.27
C TYR A 29 1.39 -1.58 -5.38
N ALA A 30 0.92 -2.75 -4.97
CA ALA A 30 0.15 -3.66 -5.80
C ALA A 30 -1.09 -4.09 -5.02
N SER A 31 -2.10 -4.56 -5.73
CA SER A 31 -3.40 -4.82 -5.12
C SER A 31 -4.02 -6.05 -5.74
N ARG A 32 -4.98 -6.67 -5.06
CA ARG A 32 -5.78 -7.75 -5.62
C ARG A 32 -7.19 -7.76 -5.08
N SER A 33 -8.10 -8.26 -5.89
CA SER A 33 -9.45 -8.60 -5.50
C SER A 33 -9.56 -10.09 -5.13
N PRO A 34 -10.57 -10.50 -4.32
CA PRO A 34 -10.90 -11.91 -4.10
C PRO A 34 -11.23 -12.68 -5.37
N TYR A 35 -11.64 -11.95 -6.42
CA TYR A 35 -11.98 -12.53 -7.72
C TYR A 35 -10.78 -12.70 -8.65
N ASP A 36 -9.61 -12.15 -8.29
CA ASP A 36 -8.38 -12.37 -9.05
C ASP A 36 -7.87 -13.80 -8.84
N PRO A 37 -7.20 -14.41 -9.83
CA PRO A 37 -6.62 -15.74 -9.70
C PRO A 37 -5.78 -15.92 -8.42
N PRO A 38 -5.78 -17.11 -7.80
CA PRO A 38 -4.90 -17.38 -6.69
C PRO A 38 -3.42 -17.17 -7.06
N GLY A 39 -2.65 -16.59 -6.14
CA GLY A 39 -1.22 -16.33 -6.34
C GLY A 39 -0.86 -15.10 -7.19
N THR A 40 -1.84 -14.29 -7.61
CA THR A 40 -1.57 -13.08 -8.41
C THR A 40 -1.82 -11.78 -7.64
N LEU A 41 -1.04 -10.76 -7.98
CA LEU A 41 -1.29 -9.35 -7.67
C LEU A 41 -1.45 -8.59 -8.99
N SER A 42 -2.05 -7.41 -8.94
CA SER A 42 -2.07 -6.47 -10.06
C SER A 42 -0.66 -6.05 -10.47
N ASP A 43 -0.57 -5.40 -11.63
CA ASP A 43 0.61 -4.60 -11.96
C ASP A 43 0.93 -3.62 -10.84
N GLU A 44 2.22 -3.45 -10.61
CA GLU A 44 2.75 -2.54 -9.62
C GLU A 44 2.54 -1.09 -10.06
N ARG A 45 2.08 -0.25 -9.13
CA ARG A 45 1.91 1.19 -9.33
C ARG A 45 2.88 1.98 -8.47
N SER A 46 3.40 3.06 -9.03
CA SER A 46 4.28 3.98 -8.30
C SER A 46 3.47 5.08 -7.64
N MET A 47 3.54 5.19 -6.31
CA MET A 47 3.02 6.32 -5.57
C MET A 47 4.03 7.48 -5.55
N VAL A 48 5.32 7.15 -5.42
CA VAL A 48 6.43 8.10 -5.49
C VAL A 48 7.62 7.45 -6.17
N VAL A 49 8.25 8.18 -7.09
CA VAL A 49 9.58 7.86 -7.62
C VAL A 49 10.60 8.71 -6.87
N GLY A 50 11.42 8.05 -6.04
CA GLY A 50 12.46 8.69 -5.25
C GLY A 50 13.56 9.30 -6.13
N ARG A 51 14.30 10.25 -5.56
CA ARG A 51 15.35 11.02 -6.26
C ARG A 51 16.67 11.04 -5.50
N GLY A 52 16.78 10.25 -4.44
CA GLY A 52 17.99 10.13 -3.65
C GLY A 52 18.00 8.89 -2.78
N SER A 53 19.11 8.70 -2.07
CA SER A 53 19.30 7.60 -1.12
C SER A 53 19.88 8.11 0.20
N GLN A 54 19.68 7.31 1.24
CA GLN A 54 20.43 7.45 2.48
C GLN A 54 21.92 7.18 2.25
N THR A 55 22.80 8.00 2.84
CA THR A 55 24.26 7.81 2.76
C THR A 55 24.88 7.36 4.07
N ASN A 56 24.22 7.59 5.21
CA ASN A 56 24.77 7.19 6.50
C ASN A 56 24.55 5.68 6.75
N ALA A 57 25.40 5.09 7.59
CA ALA A 57 25.38 3.66 7.91
C ALA A 57 24.48 3.31 9.12
N THR A 58 23.68 4.24 9.64
CA THR A 58 22.87 4.03 10.86
C THR A 58 21.79 2.95 10.69
N SER A 59 21.50 2.53 9.45
CA SER A 59 20.60 1.40 9.13
C SER A 59 19.18 1.53 9.68
N ARG A 60 18.68 2.77 9.85
CA ARG A 60 17.30 3.08 10.26
C ARG A 60 16.32 3.23 9.10
N TRP A 61 16.79 2.97 7.87
CA TRP A 61 15.92 2.97 6.69
C TRP A 61 14.86 1.87 6.81
N GLY A 62 13.61 2.26 6.59
CA GLY A 62 12.45 1.41 6.51
C GLY A 62 11.55 1.43 7.75
N ASP A 63 11.93 2.13 8.82
CA ASP A 63 11.19 2.10 10.09
C ASP A 63 9.76 2.68 9.97
N TYR A 64 9.48 3.50 8.95
CA TYR A 64 8.21 4.21 8.78
C TYR A 64 7.45 3.73 7.53
N SER A 65 6.61 2.72 7.73
CA SER A 65 5.78 2.08 6.71
C SER A 65 4.46 1.61 7.32
N ASP A 66 3.33 2.19 6.92
CA ASP A 66 2.02 1.74 7.36
C ASP A 66 0.97 1.82 6.25
N LEU A 67 0.17 0.77 6.13
CA LEU A 67 -0.95 0.66 5.20
C LEU A 67 -2.16 0.22 6.03
N THR A 68 -3.17 1.06 6.10
CA THR A 68 -4.36 0.82 6.93
C THR A 68 -5.64 1.13 6.16
N VAL A 69 -6.74 0.52 6.57
CA VAL A 69 -8.07 0.81 6.03
C VAL A 69 -8.76 1.85 6.90
N ASP A 70 -9.39 2.83 6.26
CA ASP A 70 -10.20 3.84 6.93
C ASP A 70 -11.41 3.18 7.61
N PRO A 71 -11.54 3.24 8.94
CA PRO A 71 -12.62 2.56 9.65
C PRO A 71 -13.99 3.22 9.43
N SER A 72 -14.05 4.41 8.83
CA SER A 72 -15.32 5.10 8.55
C SER A 72 -16.06 4.53 7.35
N ASP A 73 -15.34 3.96 6.38
CA ASP A 73 -15.92 3.33 5.18
C ASP A 73 -15.50 1.87 4.98
N ASP A 74 -14.53 1.39 5.76
CA ASP A 74 -13.93 0.06 5.68
C ASP A 74 -13.48 -0.33 4.26
N CYS A 75 -13.05 0.68 3.48
CA CYS A 75 -12.65 0.58 2.08
C CYS A 75 -11.40 1.38 1.72
N THR A 76 -11.27 2.60 2.25
CA THR A 76 -10.25 3.54 1.79
C THR A 76 -8.91 3.15 2.39
N PHE A 77 -7.96 2.78 1.55
CA PHE A 77 -6.61 2.48 1.97
C PHE A 77 -5.84 3.78 2.14
N TRP A 78 -5.22 3.95 3.31
CA TRP A 78 -4.25 5.01 3.60
C TRP A 78 -2.86 4.40 3.70
N TYR A 79 -1.95 4.86 2.85
CA TYR A 79 -0.57 4.39 2.82
C TYR A 79 0.39 5.52 3.19
N THR A 80 1.22 5.26 4.20
CA THR A 80 2.28 6.13 4.67
C THR A 80 3.62 5.42 4.50
N GLN A 81 4.58 6.09 3.85
CA GLN A 81 5.92 5.53 3.65
C GLN A 81 6.96 6.65 3.53
N GLU A 82 8.17 6.38 3.98
CA GLU A 82 9.32 7.25 3.76
C GLU A 82 9.95 7.10 2.36
N TYR A 83 10.53 8.19 1.86
CA TYR A 83 11.29 8.27 0.60
C TYR A 83 12.33 9.38 0.68
N TYR A 84 13.28 9.43 -0.27
CA TYR A 84 14.23 10.53 -0.38
C TYR A 84 13.94 11.41 -1.60
N THR A 85 13.82 12.71 -1.37
CA THR A 85 13.72 13.75 -2.42
C THR A 85 15.07 14.13 -3.01
N VAL A 86 16.14 13.93 -2.24
CA VAL A 86 17.55 14.12 -2.62
C VAL A 86 18.42 13.22 -1.74
N THR A 87 19.59 12.83 -2.24
CA THR A 87 20.55 12.03 -1.47
C THR A 87 21.04 12.81 -0.26
N SER A 88 20.92 12.22 0.93
CA SER A 88 21.31 12.84 2.19
C SER A 88 21.67 11.78 3.24
N ASP A 89 22.19 12.22 4.38
CA ASP A 89 22.56 11.35 5.48
C ASP A 89 21.35 10.69 6.14
N ALA A 90 20.30 11.44 6.44
CA ALA A 90 19.09 11.00 7.14
C ALA A 90 17.86 11.88 6.86
N SER A 91 17.91 12.78 5.86
CA SER A 91 16.80 13.69 5.56
C SER A 91 15.77 13.07 4.61
N TRP A 92 15.10 12.01 5.08
CA TRP A 92 13.96 11.43 4.37
C TRP A 92 12.73 12.32 4.48
N ALA A 93 11.78 12.12 3.57
CA ALA A 93 10.47 12.74 3.55
C ALA A 93 9.38 11.67 3.64
N THR A 94 8.20 12.04 4.14
CA THR A 94 7.03 11.15 4.16
C THR A 94 6.14 11.41 2.97
N ARG A 95 5.61 10.34 2.38
CA ARG A 95 4.41 10.42 1.55
C ARG A 95 3.24 9.77 2.27
N ILE A 96 2.10 10.45 2.22
CA ILE A 96 0.79 9.91 2.56
C ILE A 96 -0.05 9.93 1.29
N GLY A 97 -0.68 8.82 0.94
CA GLY A 97 -1.58 8.71 -0.19
C GLY A 97 -2.73 7.77 0.12
N SER A 98 -3.87 7.99 -0.53
CA SER A 98 -5.01 7.10 -0.40
C SER A 98 -5.52 6.60 -1.76
N PHE A 99 -6.14 5.44 -1.73
CA PHE A 99 -6.81 4.83 -2.87
C PHE A 99 -7.90 3.88 -2.37
N LYS A 100 -8.83 3.54 -3.24
CA LYS A 100 -9.89 2.56 -2.97
C LYS A 100 -10.22 1.79 -4.24
N PHE A 101 -10.79 0.61 -4.07
CA PHE A 101 -11.25 -0.17 -5.21
C PHE A 101 -12.59 0.37 -5.73
N PRO A 102 -12.88 0.24 -7.04
CA PRO A 102 -14.13 0.76 -7.63
C PRO A 102 -15.40 0.17 -7.02
N ARG A 103 -15.33 -1.03 -6.44
CA ARG A 103 -16.45 -1.73 -5.79
C ARG A 103 -16.74 -1.26 -4.36
N CYS A 104 -15.92 -0.35 -3.83
CA CYS A 104 -16.21 0.23 -2.53
C CYS A 104 -17.56 0.97 -2.56
N GLY A 105 -18.47 0.60 -1.66
CA GLY A 105 -19.81 1.18 -1.55
C GLY A 105 -20.90 0.45 -2.34
N THR A 106 -20.54 -0.57 -3.14
CA THR A 106 -21.56 -1.50 -3.70
C THR A 106 -21.87 -2.55 -2.64
N THR A 107 -23.09 -2.58 -2.10
CA THR A 107 -23.49 -3.57 -1.09
C THR A 107 -23.14 -4.99 -1.56
N PRO A 108 -22.48 -5.84 -0.76
CA PRO A 108 -22.21 -7.23 -1.15
C PRO A 108 -23.53 -7.94 -1.47
N THR A 109 -23.72 -8.40 -2.70
CA THR A 109 -24.98 -8.96 -3.21
C THR A 109 -25.31 -10.37 -2.72
N THR A 110 -24.77 -10.86 -1.60
CA THR A 110 -25.06 -12.22 -1.13
C THR A 110 -25.28 -12.34 0.38
N TRP A 111 -26.34 -11.68 0.85
CA TRP A 111 -27.14 -12.28 1.93
C TRP A 111 -28.30 -13.02 1.28
N LEU A 112 -28.10 -14.31 0.99
CA LEU A 112 -29.26 -15.20 0.91
C LEU A 112 -29.93 -15.12 2.29
N PRO A 113 -31.26 -14.88 2.38
CA PRO A 113 -31.92 -14.87 3.66
C PRO A 113 -31.72 -16.24 4.30
N ILE A 114 -31.12 -16.27 5.49
CA ILE A 114 -31.18 -17.43 6.37
C ILE A 114 -32.67 -17.68 6.63
N ILE A 115 -33.24 -18.67 5.96
CA ILE A 115 -34.50 -19.27 6.38
C ILE A 115 -34.13 -20.16 7.56
N VAL A 116 -34.26 -19.63 8.78
CA VAL A 116 -34.36 -20.51 9.96
C VAL A 116 -35.78 -21.09 9.93
N LYS A 117 -35.88 -22.42 9.80
CA LYS A 117 -37.10 -23.16 10.12
C LYS A 117 -37.22 -23.34 11.63
#